data_AF-A0A452G9G6-F1
#
_entry.id   AF-A0A452G9G6-F1
#
_cell.length_a   1.000
_cell.length_b   1.000
_cell.length_c   1.000
_cell.angle_alpha   90.00
_cell.angle_beta   90.00
_cell.angle_gamma   90.00
#
_symmetry.space_group_name_H-M   'P 1'
#
loop_
_entity.id
_entity.type
_entity.pdbx_description
1 polymer ?
#
loop_
_entity_poly.entity_id
_entity_poly.type
_entity_poly.pdbx_seq_one_letter_code
_entity_poly.pdbx_strand_id
1 'polypeptide(L)'
;PRSPLLSPSVPYDTAFNPQLEELSQENKDQAVIRSKHEIEENCKTQSQQTTLPLPSQLDTGLALNSSSGSSSHSHLHPADGNSAQPSPEKPHSLPLASITPMTPMAPISECSGIVPQLQNIVSTVNLACKLDLKKIALHAKNAEYNPKRFAAVIMRIREPRTTALIFSSGKMVCTGAKSEEQSRLAARKYARVVQKLGFPARFLDFTIQNMVASCDVRFPISLEGLVLTHQQFSSYEPELFPGLIYRMVKPRIVLLIFVSGKVVLTGAKKRSDIYEAFENIYPILKGFKKA
;
A
#
# COMPACT_ATOMS: atom_id res chain seq x y z
N PRO A 1 -66.07 21.43 -18.28
CA PRO A 1 -65.11 21.68 -17.17
C PRO A 1 -63.94 20.68 -17.24
N ARG A 2 -62.74 21.03 -16.77
CA ARG A 2 -61.53 20.18 -16.90
C ARG A 2 -61.24 19.37 -15.63
N SER A 3 -60.82 18.12 -15.81
CA SER A 3 -60.02 17.35 -14.85
C SER A 3 -59.19 16.31 -15.64
N PRO A 4 -57.84 16.33 -15.59
CA PRO A 4 -57.00 15.51 -16.46
C PRO A 4 -56.61 14.14 -15.88
N LEU A 5 -56.01 13.32 -16.73
CA LEU A 5 -55.44 11.99 -16.45
C LEU A 5 -54.24 12.06 -15.49
N LEU A 6 -54.00 10.96 -14.78
CA LEU A 6 -52.67 10.60 -14.27
C LEU A 6 -52.38 9.12 -14.59
N SER A 7 -51.17 8.83 -15.06
CA SER A 7 -50.73 7.49 -15.49
C SER A 7 -50.04 6.71 -14.37
N PRO A 8 -50.01 5.35 -14.43
CA PRO A 8 -49.29 4.54 -13.45
C PRO A 8 -47.76 4.68 -13.60
N SER A 9 -47.07 4.60 -12.47
CA SER A 9 -45.60 4.69 -12.38
C SER A 9 -44.89 3.43 -12.86
N VAL A 10 -43.89 3.60 -13.74
CA VAL A 10 -42.93 2.55 -14.08
C VAL A 10 -41.73 2.64 -13.12
N PRO A 11 -41.31 1.56 -12.44
CA PRO A 11 -40.08 1.57 -11.65
C PRO A 11 -38.85 1.61 -12.58
N TYR A 12 -37.89 2.49 -12.28
CA TYR A 12 -36.61 2.51 -12.98
C TYR A 12 -35.78 1.28 -12.60
N ASP A 13 -35.62 0.36 -13.55
CA ASP A 13 -34.77 -0.81 -13.37
C ASP A 13 -33.30 -0.39 -13.41
N THR A 14 -32.56 -0.63 -12.32
CA THR A 14 -31.14 -0.26 -12.21
C THR A 14 -30.28 -1.25 -13.00
N ALA A 15 -30.18 -1.00 -14.32
CA ALA A 15 -29.34 -1.77 -15.23
C ALA A 15 -27.89 -1.88 -14.70
N PHE A 16 -27.55 -3.08 -14.23
CA PHE A 16 -26.22 -3.43 -13.75
C PHE A 16 -25.25 -3.36 -14.94
N ASN A 17 -24.28 -2.46 -14.92
CA ASN A 17 -23.38 -2.23 -16.06
C ASN A 17 -22.13 -3.15 -15.97
N PRO A 18 -22.06 -4.26 -16.73
CA PRO A 18 -20.96 -5.22 -16.61
C PRO A 18 -19.61 -4.64 -17.01
N GLN A 19 -19.56 -3.67 -17.95
CA GLN A 19 -18.31 -3.06 -18.40
C GLN A 19 -17.59 -2.32 -17.26
N LEU A 20 -18.28 -1.91 -16.20
CA LEU A 20 -17.65 -1.31 -15.01
C LEU A 20 -16.97 -2.34 -14.09
N GLU A 21 -17.49 -3.58 -14.00
CA GLU A 21 -16.75 -4.68 -13.37
C GLU A 21 -15.63 -5.18 -14.27
N GLU A 22 -15.85 -5.25 -15.59
CA GLU A 22 -14.87 -5.70 -16.58
C GLU A 22 -13.65 -4.76 -16.65
N LEU A 23 -13.88 -3.44 -16.79
CA LEU A 23 -12.82 -2.43 -16.66
C LEU A 23 -12.15 -2.47 -15.29
N SER A 24 -12.90 -2.76 -14.20
CA SER A 24 -12.30 -2.93 -12.87
C SER A 24 -11.45 -4.20 -12.78
N GLN A 25 -11.78 -5.26 -13.52
CA GLN A 25 -11.03 -6.52 -13.53
C GLN A 25 -9.80 -6.42 -14.43
N GLU A 26 -9.93 -5.81 -15.60
CA GLU A 26 -8.82 -5.54 -16.51
C GLU A 26 -7.82 -4.56 -15.89
N ASN A 27 -8.27 -3.51 -15.18
CA ASN A 27 -7.38 -2.66 -14.39
C ASN A 27 -6.71 -3.42 -13.21
N LYS A 28 -7.36 -4.41 -12.59
CA LYS A 28 -6.71 -5.27 -11.58
C LYS A 28 -5.62 -6.12 -12.21
N ASP A 29 -5.89 -6.76 -13.34
CA ASP A 29 -4.94 -7.65 -14.00
C ASP A 29 -3.78 -6.85 -14.63
N GLN A 30 -4.05 -5.67 -15.21
CA GLN A 30 -3.04 -4.74 -15.71
C GLN A 30 -2.20 -4.13 -14.55
N ALA A 31 -2.78 -3.84 -13.38
CA ALA A 31 -2.03 -3.44 -12.19
C ALA A 31 -1.15 -4.58 -11.65
N VAL A 32 -1.63 -5.83 -11.67
CA VAL A 32 -0.83 -7.02 -11.32
C VAL A 32 0.33 -7.20 -12.30
N ILE A 33 0.13 -6.95 -13.60
CA ILE A 33 1.20 -6.97 -14.61
C ILE A 33 2.19 -5.81 -14.42
N ARG A 34 1.73 -4.61 -14.03
CA ARG A 34 2.60 -3.46 -13.74
C ARG A 34 3.48 -3.72 -12.51
N SER A 35 2.89 -4.18 -11.40
CA SER A 35 3.65 -4.58 -10.21
C SER A 35 4.56 -5.79 -10.47
N LYS A 36 4.22 -6.70 -11.40
CA LYS A 36 5.13 -7.76 -11.85
C LYS A 36 6.42 -7.17 -12.45
N HIS A 37 6.31 -6.14 -13.28
CA HIS A 37 7.49 -5.54 -13.93
C HIS A 37 8.44 -4.90 -12.90
N GLU A 38 7.91 -4.08 -11.98
CA GLU A 38 8.69 -3.46 -10.91
C GLU A 38 9.33 -4.49 -9.96
N ILE A 39 8.65 -5.63 -9.71
CA ILE A 39 9.18 -6.72 -8.87
C ILE A 39 10.22 -7.55 -9.63
N GLU A 40 10.07 -7.79 -10.93
CA GLU A 40 11.05 -8.52 -11.74
C GLU A 40 12.34 -7.71 -12.01
N GLU A 41 12.26 -6.39 -12.17
CA GLU A 41 13.45 -5.54 -12.25
C GLU A 41 14.21 -5.49 -10.92
N ASN A 42 13.53 -5.20 -9.80
CA ASN A 42 14.18 -5.11 -8.49
C ASN A 42 14.84 -6.45 -8.07
N CYS A 43 14.29 -7.58 -8.52
CA CYS A 43 14.90 -8.91 -8.29
C CYS A 43 16.13 -9.19 -9.18
N LYS A 44 16.28 -8.50 -10.32
CA LYS A 44 17.48 -8.59 -11.18
C LYS A 44 18.60 -7.72 -10.62
N THR A 45 18.32 -6.48 -10.22
CA THR A 45 19.35 -5.53 -9.74
C THR A 45 20.12 -6.07 -8.53
N GLN A 46 19.45 -6.76 -7.60
CA GLN A 46 20.11 -7.42 -6.46
C GLN A 46 20.98 -8.65 -6.83
N SER A 47 20.88 -9.18 -8.06
CA SER A 47 21.63 -10.37 -8.49
C SER A 47 22.97 -10.09 -9.20
N GLN A 48 23.33 -8.81 -9.42
CA GLN A 48 24.52 -8.43 -10.19
C GLN A 48 25.68 -7.86 -9.34
N GLN A 49 25.51 -7.66 -8.04
CA GLN A 49 26.53 -7.08 -7.15
C GLN A 49 27.40 -8.12 -6.41
N THR A 50 27.63 -9.31 -6.97
CA THR A 50 28.36 -10.39 -6.24
C THR A 50 29.28 -11.25 -7.12
N THR A 51 29.95 -10.66 -8.11
CA THR A 51 31.05 -11.33 -8.84
C THR A 51 32.09 -10.35 -9.38
N LEU A 52 33.23 -10.22 -8.69
CA LEU A 52 34.51 -9.73 -9.25
C LEU A 52 35.67 -10.57 -8.66
N PRO A 53 36.82 -10.71 -9.36
CA PRO A 53 37.75 -11.82 -9.12
C PRO A 53 38.96 -11.44 -8.23
N LEU A 54 39.63 -12.48 -7.69
CA LEU A 54 40.98 -12.35 -7.14
C LEU A 54 42.02 -12.20 -8.27
N PRO A 55 43.06 -11.37 -8.07
CA PRO A 55 44.40 -11.62 -8.56
C PRO A 55 45.22 -12.38 -7.52
N SER A 56 46.16 -13.23 -7.96
CA SER A 56 47.16 -13.90 -7.12
C SER A 56 48.57 -13.53 -7.57
N GLN A 57 49.53 -13.57 -6.64
CA GLN A 57 50.96 -13.94 -6.79
C GLN A 57 51.64 -13.85 -5.39
N LEU A 58 52.80 -14.49 -5.22
CA LEU A 58 53.64 -14.45 -4.01
C LEU A 58 54.73 -13.36 -4.17
N ASP A 59 55.71 -13.07 -3.30
CA ASP A 59 56.18 -13.51 -1.96
C ASP A 59 56.97 -12.30 -1.33
N THR A 60 57.71 -12.25 -0.21
CA THR A 60 58.24 -13.15 0.86
C THR A 60 58.44 -12.29 2.14
N GLY A 61 58.58 -12.85 3.35
CA GLY A 61 59.28 -12.12 4.43
C GLY A 61 59.07 -12.58 5.88
N LEU A 62 60.14 -13.01 6.55
CA LEU A 62 60.18 -13.50 7.94
C LEU A 62 60.28 -12.40 9.03
N ALA A 63 59.55 -12.61 10.13
CA ALA A 63 60.02 -12.57 11.54
C ALA A 63 60.19 -11.29 12.40
N LEU A 64 59.80 -11.47 13.68
CA LEU A 64 60.35 -10.93 14.96
C LEU A 64 60.02 -9.51 15.49
N ASN A 65 59.62 -9.50 16.78
CA ASN A 65 59.90 -8.52 17.86
C ASN A 65 59.34 -7.06 17.76
N SER A 66 59.10 -6.34 18.88
CA SER A 66 58.90 -6.68 20.31
C SER A 66 58.46 -5.42 21.10
N SER A 67 57.85 -5.59 22.30
CA SER A 67 57.62 -4.55 23.36
C SER A 67 56.79 -3.31 22.95
N SER A 68 56.16 -2.51 23.82
CA SER A 68 55.75 -2.56 25.25
C SER A 68 54.74 -1.40 25.45
N GLY A 69 53.80 -1.35 26.40
CA GLY A 69 53.45 -2.22 27.52
C GLY A 69 52.71 -1.39 28.60
N SER A 70 51.96 -2.06 29.50
CA SER A 70 51.35 -1.50 30.74
C SER A 70 50.30 -0.36 30.65
N SER A 71 49.29 -0.29 31.53
CA SER A 71 48.74 -1.29 32.47
C SER A 71 47.45 -0.79 33.15
N SER A 72 46.55 -1.73 33.47
CA SER A 72 45.55 -1.71 34.58
C SER A 72 44.41 -0.67 34.55
N HIS A 73 43.12 -1.04 34.65
CA HIS A 73 42.37 -1.84 35.65
C HIS A 73 42.09 -1.11 36.98
N SER A 74 40.91 -1.20 37.65
CA SER A 74 39.53 -1.63 37.28
C SER A 74 38.58 -1.61 38.52
N HIS A 75 37.25 -1.61 38.32
CA HIS A 75 36.19 -2.07 39.29
C HIS A 75 35.98 -1.23 40.59
N LEU A 76 34.85 -1.24 41.34
CA LEU A 76 33.46 -1.76 41.20
C LEU A 76 32.46 -1.01 42.17
N HIS A 77 31.16 -1.39 42.14
CA HIS A 77 29.98 -0.96 42.96
C HIS A 77 30.09 -1.20 44.52
N PRO A 78 29.09 -0.93 45.43
CA PRO A 78 27.67 -0.47 45.30
C PRO A 78 27.06 0.54 46.36
N ALA A 79 25.79 0.96 46.13
CA ALA A 79 24.61 1.14 47.05
C ALA A 79 24.45 2.22 48.19
N ASP A 80 23.17 2.65 48.32
CA ASP A 80 22.34 3.16 49.46
C ASP A 80 22.73 4.40 50.32
N GLY A 81 21.73 5.14 50.88
CA GLY A 81 22.05 6.18 51.90
C GLY A 81 21.11 7.33 52.38
N ASN A 82 19.78 7.36 52.13
CA ASN A 82 18.71 8.06 52.91
C ASN A 82 18.88 9.47 53.62
N SER A 83 17.91 10.39 53.37
CA SER A 83 17.24 11.29 54.36
C SER A 83 17.68 12.77 54.63
N ALA A 84 16.70 13.52 55.21
CA ALA A 84 16.72 14.80 55.97
C ALA A 84 16.43 16.17 55.26
N GLN A 85 15.66 17.00 55.97
CA GLN A 85 15.16 18.38 55.66
C GLN A 85 15.61 19.33 56.83
N PRO A 86 15.53 20.68 56.73
CA PRO A 86 14.28 21.43 56.93
C PRO A 86 14.15 22.76 56.13
N SER A 87 13.07 23.51 56.36
CA SER A 87 12.73 24.84 55.76
C SER A 87 12.88 25.98 56.79
N PRO A 88 12.72 27.30 56.43
CA PRO A 88 11.36 27.90 56.34
C PRO A 88 11.15 29.13 55.38
N GLU A 89 9.96 29.20 54.72
CA GLU A 89 9.13 30.42 54.47
C GLU A 89 9.75 31.63 53.65
N LYS A 90 9.14 32.79 53.30
CA LYS A 90 7.78 33.38 52.98
C LYS A 90 8.01 34.79 52.32
N PRO A 91 7.02 35.58 51.82
CA PRO A 91 5.84 35.28 50.98
C PRO A 91 5.60 36.31 49.80
N HIS A 92 4.57 36.07 48.99
CA HIS A 92 3.80 37.02 48.12
C HIS A 92 4.48 37.85 47.00
N SER A 93 4.05 37.60 45.75
CA SER A 93 3.52 38.64 44.82
C SER A 93 2.88 37.98 43.58
N LEU A 94 1.98 38.69 42.88
CA LEU A 94 1.28 38.21 41.67
C LEU A 94 2.04 38.62 40.38
N PRO A 95 2.16 37.75 39.37
CA PRO A 95 2.78 38.12 38.10
C PRO A 95 1.84 38.96 37.21
N LEU A 96 2.41 39.96 36.54
CA LEU A 96 1.74 40.81 35.57
C LEU A 96 1.44 40.04 34.27
N ALA A 97 0.34 40.35 33.59
CA ALA A 97 -0.13 39.62 32.41
C ALA A 97 0.83 39.77 31.20
N SER A 98 1.28 38.64 30.65
CA SER A 98 2.06 38.58 29.42
C SER A 98 1.16 38.40 28.19
N ILE A 99 1.09 39.44 27.36
CA ILE A 99 0.39 39.41 26.07
C ILE A 99 1.17 38.57 25.04
N THR A 100 0.71 37.34 24.79
CA THR A 100 1.20 36.52 23.68
C THR A 100 0.54 36.94 22.36
N PRO A 101 1.31 37.13 21.26
CA PRO A 101 0.73 37.40 19.95
C PRO A 101 0.02 36.16 19.43
N MET A 102 -1.22 36.31 18.98
CA MET A 102 -2.01 35.22 18.41
C MET A 102 -1.48 34.86 17.03
N THR A 103 -0.76 33.74 16.93
CA THR A 103 -0.45 33.10 15.65
C THR A 103 -1.75 32.76 14.91
N PRO A 104 -1.93 33.14 13.63
CA PRO A 104 -3.12 32.78 12.89
C PRO A 104 -3.28 31.26 12.81
N MET A 105 -4.39 30.73 13.33
CA MET A 105 -4.78 29.36 13.02
C MET A 105 -5.02 29.27 11.51
N ALA A 106 -4.17 28.52 10.81
CA ALA A 106 -4.48 28.11 9.44
C ALA A 106 -5.85 27.42 9.43
N PRO A 107 -6.72 27.69 8.45
CA PRO A 107 -8.05 27.12 8.42
C PRO A 107 -7.96 25.59 8.38
N ILE A 108 -8.54 24.95 9.39
CA ILE A 108 -8.68 23.49 9.44
C ILE A 108 -9.45 23.09 8.18
N SER A 109 -8.83 22.28 7.31
CA SER A 109 -9.44 21.81 6.07
C SER A 109 -10.85 21.30 6.34
N GLU A 110 -11.85 21.86 5.65
CA GLU A 110 -13.26 21.53 5.86
C GLU A 110 -13.46 20.01 5.70
N CYS A 111 -13.58 19.30 6.83
CA CYS A 111 -13.58 17.85 6.82
C CYS A 111 -14.86 17.37 6.13
N SER A 112 -14.69 16.78 4.94
CA SER A 112 -15.79 16.50 4.01
C SER A 112 -16.78 15.45 4.48
N GLY A 113 -16.44 14.69 5.53
CA GLY A 113 -17.14 13.47 5.93
C GLY A 113 -16.94 12.30 4.95
N ILE A 114 -16.19 12.49 3.86
CA ILE A 114 -16.00 11.49 2.80
C ILE A 114 -14.73 10.70 3.11
N VAL A 115 -14.89 9.45 3.56
CA VAL A 115 -13.76 8.56 3.89
C VAL A 115 -13.50 7.60 2.73
N PRO A 116 -12.30 7.58 2.12
CA PRO A 116 -11.91 6.57 1.12
C PRO A 116 -12.07 5.13 1.63
N GLN A 117 -12.74 4.30 0.83
CA GLN A 117 -13.05 2.91 1.15
C GLN A 117 -12.12 1.95 0.39
N LEU A 118 -11.52 1.00 1.10
CA LEU A 118 -10.62 0.00 0.51
C LEU A 118 -11.40 -0.97 -0.39
N GLN A 119 -10.96 -1.10 -1.65
CA GLN A 119 -11.58 -1.96 -2.66
C GLN A 119 -10.73 -3.17 -3.01
N ASN A 120 -9.39 -3.06 -2.93
CA ASN A 120 -8.49 -4.18 -3.14
C ASN A 120 -7.16 -3.99 -2.39
N ILE A 121 -6.56 -5.08 -1.93
CA ILE A 121 -5.22 -5.13 -1.33
C ILE A 121 -4.44 -6.26 -1.98
N VAL A 122 -3.24 -5.93 -2.47
CA VAL A 122 -2.26 -6.88 -3.00
C VAL A 122 -1.17 -7.09 -1.95
N SER A 123 -0.95 -8.34 -1.55
CA SER A 123 0.10 -8.75 -0.62
C SER A 123 1.03 -9.82 -1.20
N THR A 124 2.25 -9.88 -0.68
CA THR A 124 3.21 -10.96 -0.94
C THR A 124 3.52 -11.72 0.35
N VAL A 125 3.87 -12.99 0.20
CA VAL A 125 4.35 -13.86 1.28
C VAL A 125 5.35 -14.88 0.72
N ASN A 126 6.28 -15.32 1.54
CA ASN A 126 7.28 -16.33 1.23
C ASN A 126 6.94 -17.65 1.92
N LEU A 127 6.74 -18.71 1.12
CA LEU A 127 6.46 -20.06 1.60
C LEU A 127 7.74 -20.84 1.98
N ALA A 128 8.93 -20.28 1.68
CA ALA A 128 10.25 -20.78 2.11
C ALA A 128 10.58 -22.25 1.75
N CYS A 129 10.01 -22.73 0.64
CA CYS A 129 10.30 -24.02 0.02
C CYS A 129 10.09 -23.94 -1.51
N LYS A 130 10.82 -24.74 -2.29
CA LYS A 130 10.51 -24.93 -3.73
C LYS A 130 9.21 -25.70 -3.88
N LEU A 131 8.43 -25.39 -4.93
CA LEU A 131 7.11 -25.97 -5.17
C LEU A 131 7.00 -26.56 -6.57
N ASP A 132 6.56 -27.82 -6.66
CA ASP A 132 6.12 -28.38 -7.93
C ASP A 132 4.69 -27.92 -8.26
N LEU A 133 4.61 -26.99 -9.18
CA LEU A 133 3.37 -26.39 -9.67
C LEU A 133 2.46 -27.42 -10.37
N LYS A 134 3.02 -28.47 -11.00
CA LYS A 134 2.23 -29.55 -11.62
C LYS A 134 1.53 -30.37 -10.55
N LYS A 135 2.27 -30.84 -9.53
CA LYS A 135 1.68 -31.55 -8.37
C LYS A 135 0.64 -30.71 -7.64
N ILE A 136 0.85 -29.39 -7.46
CA ILE A 136 -0.16 -28.52 -6.84
C ILE A 136 -1.44 -28.49 -7.69
N ALA A 137 -1.32 -28.21 -9.00
CA ALA A 137 -2.48 -28.11 -9.89
C ALA A 137 -3.28 -29.43 -10.00
N LEU A 138 -2.58 -30.59 -10.00
CA LEU A 138 -3.22 -31.90 -10.08
C LEU A 138 -4.08 -32.25 -8.86
N HIS A 139 -3.72 -31.76 -7.67
CA HIS A 139 -4.38 -32.13 -6.40
C HIS A 139 -5.31 -31.04 -5.85
N ALA A 140 -5.13 -29.78 -6.22
CA ALA A 140 -5.94 -28.67 -5.73
C ALA A 140 -7.11 -28.36 -6.68
N LYS A 141 -8.32 -28.82 -6.33
CA LYS A 141 -9.56 -28.65 -7.13
C LYS A 141 -9.91 -27.20 -7.53
N ASN A 142 -9.34 -26.19 -6.85
CA ASN A 142 -9.56 -24.76 -7.12
C ASN A 142 -8.27 -24.07 -7.63
N ALA A 143 -7.47 -24.79 -8.41
CA ALA A 143 -6.20 -24.29 -8.96
C ALA A 143 -6.14 -24.44 -10.49
N GLU A 144 -5.73 -23.36 -11.16
CA GLU A 144 -5.51 -23.29 -12.61
C GLU A 144 -3.99 -23.19 -12.87
N TYR A 145 -3.46 -23.96 -13.82
CA TYR A 145 -2.05 -23.86 -14.20
C TYR A 145 -1.85 -24.12 -15.69
N ASN A 146 -1.30 -23.14 -16.40
CA ASN A 146 -0.88 -23.28 -17.79
C ASN A 146 0.50 -22.63 -17.97
N PRO A 147 1.61 -23.40 -17.93
CA PRO A 147 2.96 -22.85 -18.00
C PRO A 147 3.29 -22.15 -19.32
N LYS A 148 2.55 -22.40 -20.40
CA LYS A 148 2.69 -21.65 -21.66
C LYS A 148 2.10 -20.23 -21.58
N ARG A 149 1.12 -20.01 -20.69
CA ARG A 149 0.49 -18.70 -20.45
C ARG A 149 1.14 -17.96 -19.28
N PHE A 150 1.43 -18.65 -18.18
CA PHE A 150 1.96 -18.02 -16.97
C PHE A 150 2.70 -19.02 -16.06
N ALA A 151 3.86 -18.61 -15.54
CA ALA A 151 4.77 -19.46 -14.75
C ALA A 151 4.39 -19.59 -13.25
N ALA A 152 3.10 -19.54 -12.93
CA ALA A 152 2.58 -19.67 -11.57
C ALA A 152 1.22 -20.37 -11.57
N VAL A 153 0.89 -21.05 -10.47
CA VAL A 153 -0.45 -21.61 -10.22
C VAL A 153 -1.36 -20.48 -9.74
N ILE A 154 -2.53 -20.34 -10.36
CA ILE A 154 -3.59 -19.44 -9.91
C ILE A 154 -4.51 -20.25 -9.00
N MET A 155 -4.64 -19.89 -7.72
CA MET A 155 -5.50 -20.61 -6.77
C MET A 155 -6.54 -19.67 -6.19
N ARG A 156 -7.80 -20.12 -6.05
CA ARG A 156 -8.92 -19.27 -5.61
C ARG A 156 -9.64 -19.85 -4.39
N ILE A 157 -10.01 -18.98 -3.46
CA ILE A 157 -10.88 -19.33 -2.32
C ILE A 157 -12.05 -18.35 -2.22
N ARG A 158 -13.18 -18.83 -1.70
CA ARG A 158 -14.42 -18.05 -1.58
C ARG A 158 -14.43 -17.11 -0.36
N GLU A 159 -13.71 -17.46 0.71
CA GLU A 159 -13.79 -16.75 1.99
C GLU A 159 -12.41 -16.56 2.65
N PRO A 160 -11.83 -15.35 2.68
CA PRO A 160 -12.27 -14.17 1.93
C PRO A 160 -12.15 -14.40 0.41
N ARG A 161 -13.01 -13.77 -0.41
CA ARG A 161 -13.01 -13.95 -1.88
C ARG A 161 -11.72 -13.39 -2.48
N THR A 162 -10.73 -14.24 -2.70
CA THR A 162 -9.38 -13.87 -3.11
C THR A 162 -8.85 -14.77 -4.22
N THR A 163 -7.77 -14.35 -4.85
CA THR A 163 -6.94 -15.17 -5.74
C THR A 163 -5.49 -15.06 -5.31
N ALA A 164 -4.77 -16.18 -5.31
CA ALA A 164 -3.33 -16.25 -5.11
C ALA A 164 -2.60 -16.71 -6.37
N LEU A 165 -1.39 -16.19 -6.57
CA LEU A 165 -0.44 -16.59 -7.61
C LEU A 165 0.76 -17.24 -6.93
N ILE A 166 0.95 -18.54 -7.11
CA ILE A 166 1.96 -19.36 -6.43
C ILE A 166 3.07 -19.72 -7.41
N PHE A 167 4.28 -19.23 -7.14
CA PHE A 167 5.46 -19.45 -7.99
C PHE A 167 6.28 -20.66 -7.51
N SER A 168 7.00 -21.32 -8.41
CA SER A 168 7.85 -22.48 -8.10
C SER A 168 9.00 -22.16 -7.13
N SER A 169 9.33 -20.89 -6.97
CA SER A 169 10.27 -20.34 -6.00
C SER A 169 9.78 -20.37 -4.55
N GLY A 170 8.48 -20.59 -4.31
CA GLY A 170 7.86 -20.42 -3.00
C GLY A 170 7.36 -19.00 -2.71
N LYS A 171 7.64 -18.01 -3.57
CA LYS A 171 6.97 -16.70 -3.49
C LYS A 171 5.48 -16.89 -3.83
N MET A 172 4.61 -16.19 -3.11
CA MET A 172 3.17 -16.15 -3.38
C MET A 172 2.66 -14.71 -3.31
N VAL A 173 1.85 -14.31 -4.31
CA VAL A 173 1.07 -13.07 -4.31
C VAL A 173 -0.37 -13.41 -3.93
N CYS A 174 -1.06 -12.55 -3.19
CA CYS A 174 -2.49 -12.67 -2.86
C CYS A 174 -3.20 -11.34 -3.14
N THR A 175 -4.37 -11.40 -3.79
CA THR A 175 -5.17 -10.23 -4.22
C THR A 175 -6.68 -10.50 -4.06
N GLY A 176 -7.49 -9.43 -4.02
CA GLY A 176 -8.95 -9.47 -3.88
C GLY A 176 -9.48 -9.19 -2.46
N ALA A 177 -8.61 -9.08 -1.45
CA ALA A 177 -9.01 -8.77 -0.08
C ALA A 177 -9.35 -7.28 0.09
N LYS A 178 -10.33 -6.96 0.95
CA LYS A 178 -10.71 -5.56 1.25
C LYS A 178 -10.11 -5.00 2.54
N SER A 179 -9.46 -5.83 3.36
CA SER A 179 -8.69 -5.39 4.53
C SER A 179 -7.37 -6.14 4.68
N GLU A 180 -6.43 -5.53 5.39
CA GLU A 180 -5.08 -6.03 5.66
C GLU A 180 -5.15 -7.36 6.42
N GLU A 181 -6.12 -7.49 7.32
CA GLU A 181 -6.43 -8.70 8.10
C GLU A 181 -7.02 -9.80 7.21
N GLN A 182 -7.96 -9.47 6.32
CA GLN A 182 -8.49 -10.40 5.32
C GLN A 182 -7.37 -10.89 4.38
N SER A 183 -6.48 -10.00 3.94
CA SER A 183 -5.34 -10.32 3.07
C SER A 183 -4.37 -11.28 3.75
N ARG A 184 -4.03 -11.01 5.02
CA ARG A 184 -3.21 -11.89 5.86
C ARG A 184 -3.89 -13.24 6.13
N LEU A 185 -5.21 -13.24 6.40
CA LEU A 185 -5.99 -14.46 6.62
C LEU A 185 -6.05 -15.33 5.36
N ALA A 186 -6.32 -14.73 4.20
CA ALA A 186 -6.33 -15.44 2.91
C ALA A 186 -4.95 -16.04 2.61
N ALA A 187 -3.88 -15.25 2.72
CA ALA A 187 -2.51 -15.74 2.53
C ALA A 187 -2.16 -16.92 3.47
N ARG A 188 -2.62 -16.89 4.73
CA ARG A 188 -2.48 -18.03 5.67
C ARG A 188 -3.31 -19.25 5.25
N LYS A 189 -4.53 -19.07 4.74
CA LYS A 189 -5.37 -20.15 4.19
C LYS A 189 -4.69 -20.82 3.00
N TYR A 190 -4.13 -20.05 2.05
CA TYR A 190 -3.36 -20.59 0.92
C TYR A 190 -2.11 -21.36 1.37
N ALA A 191 -1.31 -20.80 2.27
CA ALA A 191 -0.15 -21.50 2.84
C ALA A 191 -0.55 -22.84 3.50
N ARG A 192 -1.69 -22.88 4.20
CA ARG A 192 -2.23 -24.10 4.82
C ARG A 192 -2.74 -25.13 3.79
N VAL A 193 -3.23 -24.70 2.63
CA VAL A 193 -3.54 -25.61 1.51
C VAL A 193 -2.25 -26.23 0.96
N VAL A 194 -1.20 -25.42 0.72
CA VAL A 194 0.10 -25.93 0.23
C VAL A 194 0.73 -26.91 1.23
N GLN A 195 0.63 -26.67 2.54
CA GLN A 195 1.03 -27.63 3.57
C GLN A 195 0.23 -28.95 3.49
N LYS A 196 -1.09 -28.89 3.29
CA LYS A 196 -1.93 -30.10 3.14
C LYS A 196 -1.62 -30.94 1.89
N LEU A 197 -0.92 -30.37 0.90
CA LEU A 197 -0.43 -31.08 -0.28
C LEU A 197 0.96 -31.74 -0.07
N GLY A 198 1.48 -31.72 1.17
CA GLY A 198 2.73 -32.36 1.55
C GLY A 198 3.99 -31.53 1.31
N PHE A 199 3.87 -30.21 1.06
CA PHE A 199 5.02 -29.32 0.95
C PHE A 199 5.37 -28.68 2.31
N PRO A 200 6.66 -28.51 2.67
CA PRO A 200 7.09 -27.94 3.94
C PRO A 200 6.98 -26.39 3.96
N ALA A 201 5.82 -25.87 3.55
CA ALA A 201 5.58 -24.44 3.41
C ALA A 201 5.46 -23.74 4.76
N ARG A 202 6.19 -22.63 4.92
CA ARG A 202 6.12 -21.71 6.06
C ARG A 202 5.32 -20.45 5.68
N PHE A 203 5.21 -19.49 6.59
CA PHE A 203 4.54 -18.20 6.36
C PHE A 203 5.50 -17.08 6.79
N LEU A 204 6.41 -16.70 5.89
CA LEU A 204 7.43 -15.68 6.12
C LEU A 204 7.16 -14.44 5.25
N ASP A 205 7.78 -13.31 5.59
CA ASP A 205 7.86 -12.11 4.75
C ASP A 205 6.51 -11.53 4.27
N PHE A 206 5.43 -11.74 5.04
CA PHE A 206 4.11 -11.20 4.71
C PHE A 206 4.14 -9.67 4.67
N THR A 207 3.86 -9.12 3.50
CA THR A 207 4.07 -7.71 3.14
C THR A 207 2.94 -7.21 2.27
N ILE A 208 2.41 -6.01 2.55
CA ILE A 208 1.47 -5.34 1.65
C ILE A 208 2.28 -4.64 0.55
N GLN A 209 1.90 -4.85 -0.71
CA GLN A 209 2.59 -4.29 -1.87
C GLN A 209 1.81 -3.17 -2.55
N ASN A 210 0.48 -3.26 -2.57
CA ASN A 210 -0.39 -2.18 -3.03
C ASN A 210 -1.74 -2.23 -2.30
N MET A 211 -2.33 -1.05 -2.08
CA MET A 211 -3.68 -0.85 -1.57
C MET A 211 -4.42 0.08 -2.53
N VAL A 212 -5.64 -0.32 -2.90
CA VAL A 212 -6.53 0.43 -3.80
C VAL A 212 -7.77 0.83 -3.02
N ALA A 213 -8.08 2.11 -3.01
CA ALA A 213 -9.30 2.67 -2.43
C ALA A 213 -10.11 3.44 -3.46
N SER A 214 -11.38 3.71 -3.15
CA SER A 214 -12.20 4.65 -3.89
C SER A 214 -13.08 5.49 -2.96
N CYS A 215 -13.46 6.66 -3.47
CA CYS A 215 -14.43 7.57 -2.89
C CYS A 215 -15.24 8.24 -4.02
N ASP A 216 -16.26 8.99 -3.61
CA ASP A 216 -17.10 9.80 -4.49
C ASP A 216 -17.28 11.14 -3.78
N VAL A 217 -16.78 12.23 -4.37
CA VAL A 217 -16.85 13.58 -3.77
C VAL A 217 -18.25 14.20 -3.84
N ARG A 218 -19.22 13.52 -4.49
CA ARG A 218 -20.63 13.93 -4.62
C ARG A 218 -20.87 15.21 -5.43
N PHE A 219 -19.92 15.64 -6.25
CA PHE A 219 -20.09 16.75 -7.19
C PHE A 219 -19.27 16.54 -8.48
N PRO A 220 -19.75 17.03 -9.63
CA PRO A 220 -19.02 16.94 -10.90
C PRO A 220 -17.76 17.83 -10.90
N ILE A 221 -16.71 17.39 -11.59
CA ILE A 221 -15.38 18.04 -11.60
C ILE A 221 -15.00 18.50 -13.01
N SER A 222 -14.43 19.71 -13.12
CA SER A 222 -13.87 20.26 -14.34
C SER A 222 -12.45 19.75 -14.59
N LEU A 223 -12.34 18.58 -15.24
CA LEU A 223 -11.04 17.96 -15.53
C LEU A 223 -10.15 18.81 -16.45
N GLU A 224 -10.76 19.55 -17.39
CA GLU A 224 -10.07 20.51 -18.27
C GLU A 224 -9.39 21.64 -17.48
N GLY A 225 -10.09 22.23 -16.51
CA GLY A 225 -9.50 23.24 -15.62
C GLY A 225 -8.42 22.64 -14.71
N LEU A 226 -8.67 21.44 -14.17
CA LEU A 226 -7.72 20.74 -13.30
C LEU A 226 -6.42 20.37 -14.03
N VAL A 227 -6.48 19.86 -15.27
CA VAL A 227 -5.26 19.54 -16.05
C VAL A 227 -4.52 20.81 -16.49
N LEU A 228 -5.23 21.90 -16.79
CA LEU A 228 -4.61 23.19 -17.14
C LEU A 228 -3.82 23.78 -15.96
N THR A 229 -4.38 23.78 -14.75
CA THR A 229 -3.72 24.34 -13.55
C THR A 229 -2.70 23.39 -12.92
N HIS A 230 -2.94 22.07 -12.93
CA HIS A 230 -2.07 21.05 -12.32
C HIS A 230 -1.31 20.21 -13.36
N GLN A 231 -0.95 20.79 -14.51
CA GLN A 231 -0.38 20.08 -15.66
C GLN A 231 0.86 19.24 -15.33
N GLN A 232 1.73 19.70 -14.42
CA GLN A 232 2.93 18.96 -13.99
C GLN A 232 2.63 17.63 -13.28
N PHE A 233 1.44 17.48 -12.71
CA PHE A 233 1.00 16.28 -11.98
C PHE A 233 -0.11 15.52 -12.69
N SER A 234 -0.72 16.09 -13.72
CA SER A 234 -1.96 15.62 -14.32
C SER A 234 -1.75 15.12 -15.75
N SER A 235 -2.50 14.11 -16.15
CA SER A 235 -2.60 13.68 -17.55
C SER A 235 -4.06 13.33 -17.84
N TYR A 236 -4.66 13.96 -18.86
CA TYR A 236 -6.06 13.77 -19.21
C TYR A 236 -6.20 13.80 -20.74
N GLU A 237 -6.42 12.62 -21.30
CA GLU A 237 -6.56 12.36 -22.74
C GLU A 237 -7.87 11.58 -22.92
N PRO A 238 -9.04 12.25 -23.04
CA PRO A 238 -10.34 11.60 -22.92
C PRO A 238 -10.58 10.51 -23.97
N GLU A 239 -10.00 10.65 -25.16
CA GLU A 239 -10.02 9.67 -26.25
C GLU A 239 -9.26 8.37 -25.91
N LEU A 240 -8.31 8.42 -24.96
CA LEU A 240 -7.52 7.27 -24.51
C LEU A 240 -8.01 6.72 -23.17
N PHE A 241 -8.48 7.58 -22.26
CA PHE A 241 -8.98 7.18 -20.94
C PHE A 241 -9.94 8.25 -20.35
N PRO A 242 -11.17 7.89 -19.93
CA PRO A 242 -12.22 8.84 -19.53
C PRO A 242 -12.04 9.46 -18.13
N GLY A 243 -10.82 9.47 -17.57
CA GLY A 243 -10.51 10.04 -16.27
C GLY A 243 -9.16 10.75 -16.27
N LEU A 244 -8.99 11.74 -15.40
CA LEU A 244 -7.71 12.42 -15.20
C LEU A 244 -6.81 11.58 -14.29
N ILE A 245 -5.59 11.32 -14.74
CA ILE A 245 -4.55 10.63 -13.97
C ILE A 245 -3.74 11.68 -13.22
N TYR A 246 -3.86 11.74 -11.90
CA TYR A 246 -3.10 12.65 -11.04
C TYR A 246 -1.99 11.89 -10.31
N ARG A 247 -0.76 12.42 -10.36
CA ARG A 247 0.46 11.82 -9.80
C ARG A 247 0.90 12.64 -8.58
N MET A 248 0.41 12.28 -7.40
CA MET A 248 0.81 12.92 -6.15
C MET A 248 2.23 12.50 -5.77
N VAL A 249 3.09 13.48 -5.45
CA VAL A 249 4.50 13.25 -5.08
C VAL A 249 4.63 12.81 -3.63
N LYS A 250 3.87 13.44 -2.72
CA LYS A 250 3.84 13.14 -1.29
C LYS A 250 2.39 13.11 -0.78
N PRO A 251 1.92 11.97 -0.23
CA PRO A 251 2.51 10.63 -0.38
C PRO A 251 2.52 10.22 -1.86
N ARG A 252 3.39 9.27 -2.24
CA ARG A 252 3.58 8.86 -3.65
C ARG A 252 2.41 7.99 -4.12
N ILE A 253 1.32 8.63 -4.54
CA ILE A 253 0.03 8.02 -4.88
C ILE A 253 -0.40 8.42 -6.29
N VAL A 254 -1.01 7.49 -7.03
CA VAL A 254 -1.71 7.78 -8.28
C VAL A 254 -3.21 7.81 -8.02
N LEU A 255 -3.87 8.87 -8.46
CA LEU A 255 -5.31 9.03 -8.40
C LEU A 255 -5.90 9.01 -9.81
N LEU A 256 -7.06 8.38 -9.97
CA LEU A 256 -7.88 8.43 -11.18
C LEU A 256 -9.16 9.19 -10.83
N ILE A 257 -9.33 10.38 -11.40
CA ILE A 257 -10.40 11.33 -11.07
C ILE A 257 -11.35 11.42 -12.26
N PHE A 258 -12.62 11.07 -12.05
CA PHE A 258 -13.63 11.05 -13.11
C PHE A 258 -14.51 12.31 -13.05
N VAL A 259 -15.05 12.74 -14.21
CA VAL A 259 -15.94 13.91 -14.34
C VAL A 259 -17.13 13.88 -13.37
N SER A 260 -17.58 12.67 -12.99
CA SER A 260 -18.68 12.42 -12.05
C SER A 260 -18.37 12.66 -10.58
N GLY A 261 -17.13 12.98 -10.20
CA GLY A 261 -16.71 13.11 -8.80
C GLY A 261 -16.22 11.80 -8.15
N LYS A 262 -16.30 10.68 -8.86
CA LYS A 262 -15.67 9.42 -8.41
C LYS A 262 -14.14 9.53 -8.49
N VAL A 263 -13.45 9.04 -7.47
CA VAL A 263 -11.99 9.01 -7.38
C VAL A 263 -11.52 7.62 -6.97
N VAL A 264 -10.49 7.10 -7.62
CA VAL A 264 -9.77 5.87 -7.24
C VAL A 264 -8.34 6.22 -6.88
N LEU A 265 -7.83 5.69 -5.76
CA LEU A 265 -6.46 5.91 -5.28
C LEU A 265 -5.69 4.58 -5.29
N THR A 266 -4.46 4.57 -5.78
CA THR A 266 -3.59 3.38 -5.89
C THR A 266 -2.10 3.73 -5.72
N GLY A 267 -1.29 2.74 -5.35
CA GLY A 267 0.15 2.88 -5.06
C GLY A 267 0.50 2.93 -3.57
N ALA A 268 -0.50 3.02 -2.69
CA ALA A 268 -0.31 3.04 -1.24
C ALA A 268 0.21 1.70 -0.71
N LYS A 269 1.10 1.75 0.30
CA LYS A 269 1.50 0.54 1.06
C LYS A 269 0.98 0.54 2.50
N LYS A 270 0.49 1.68 2.98
CA LYS A 270 -0.23 1.82 4.25
C LYS A 270 -1.57 2.52 4.02
N ARG A 271 -2.54 2.27 4.90
CA ARG A 271 -3.85 2.92 4.88
C ARG A 271 -3.77 4.45 5.11
N SER A 272 -2.79 4.90 5.90
CA SER A 272 -2.47 6.32 6.13
C SER A 272 -2.27 7.10 4.83
N ASP A 273 -1.52 6.52 3.89
CA ASP A 273 -1.07 7.17 2.66
C ASP A 273 -2.27 7.50 1.74
N ILE A 274 -3.38 6.76 1.88
CA ILE A 274 -4.63 6.97 1.15
C ILE A 274 -5.42 8.13 1.74
N TYR A 275 -5.46 8.24 3.07
CA TYR A 275 -6.15 9.33 3.77
C TYR A 275 -5.41 10.66 3.59
N GLU A 276 -4.10 10.69 3.79
CA GLU A 276 -3.25 11.87 3.52
C GLU A 276 -3.38 12.33 2.05
N ALA A 277 -3.39 11.40 1.09
CA ALA A 277 -3.60 11.74 -0.32
C ALA A 277 -5.01 12.29 -0.62
N PHE A 278 -6.04 11.81 0.07
CA PHE A 278 -7.40 12.31 -0.12
C PHE A 278 -7.60 13.68 0.54
N GLU A 279 -7.08 13.89 1.75
CA GLU A 279 -7.10 15.18 2.43
C GLU A 279 -6.35 16.27 1.64
N ASN A 280 -5.23 15.92 1.01
CA ASN A 280 -4.47 16.81 0.13
C ASN A 280 -5.21 17.15 -1.18
N ILE A 281 -5.89 16.18 -1.82
CA ILE A 281 -6.55 16.42 -3.12
C ILE A 281 -7.95 17.04 -2.98
N TYR A 282 -8.72 16.72 -1.93
CA TYR A 282 -10.11 17.13 -1.78
C TYR A 282 -10.36 18.65 -1.91
N PRO A 283 -9.59 19.57 -1.25
CA PRO A 283 -9.81 21.00 -1.41
C PRO A 283 -9.54 21.48 -2.84
N ILE A 284 -8.58 20.87 -3.55
CA ILE A 284 -8.30 21.13 -4.98
C ILE A 284 -9.52 20.72 -5.81
N LEU A 285 -10.04 19.51 -5.62
CA LEU A 285 -11.23 19.05 -6.35
C LEU A 285 -12.46 19.93 -6.07
N LYS A 286 -12.66 20.38 -4.83
CA LYS A 286 -13.75 21.31 -4.46
C LYS A 286 -13.63 22.65 -5.20
N GLY A 287 -12.41 23.15 -5.44
CA GLY A 287 -12.16 24.34 -6.27
C GLY A 287 -12.49 24.15 -7.75
N PHE A 288 -12.37 22.93 -8.28
CA PHE A 288 -12.73 22.57 -9.66
C PHE A 288 -14.13 21.95 -9.80
N LYS A 289 -15.02 22.12 -8.81
CA LYS A 289 -16.43 21.73 -8.94
C LYS A 289 -17.08 22.44 -10.15
N LYS A 290 -17.75 21.71 -11.04
CA LYS A 290 -18.60 22.32 -12.07
C LYS A 290 -19.85 22.94 -11.41
N ALA A 291 -20.21 24.14 -11.87
CA ALA A 291 -21.43 24.84 -11.50
C ALA A 291 -22.68 24.07 -11.97
#